data_AF-A0A3L7ZTD6-F1
#
_entry.id   AF-A0A3L7ZTD6-F1
#
_cell.length_a   1.000
_cell.length_b   1.000
_cell.length_c   1.000
_cell.angle_alpha   90.00
_cell.angle_beta   90.00
_cell.angle_gamma   90.00
#
_symmetry.space_group_name_H-M   'P 1'
#
loop_
_entity.id
_entity.type
_entity.pdbx_description
1 polymer ?
#
loop_
_entity_poly.entity_id
_entity_poly.type
_entity_poly.pdbx_seq_one_letter_code
_entity_poly.pdbx_strand_id
1 'polypeptide(L)'
;MRTKVLTLFMLLLTHLCTQPLWADNIDIEGEWDDEYYRMIVPAPPVLSIDGNLLSIHFIDALEDLTVQVVNEQGAILYNEIVSGEAGESVSISLDQAGTGRFYVVLEHRLGQLTGEFVIQNN
;
A
#
# COMPACT_ATOMS: atom_id res chain seq x y z
N MET A 1 -16.06 50.98 5.83
CA MET A 1 -16.14 49.76 4.99
C MET A 1 -15.44 48.65 5.76
N ARG A 2 -16.17 47.57 6.03
CA ARG A 2 -15.74 46.43 6.84
C ARG A 2 -15.25 45.33 5.89
N THR A 3 -14.03 44.85 6.10
CA THR A 3 -13.61 43.52 5.64
C THR A 3 -12.87 42.87 6.80
N LYS A 4 -13.61 42.05 7.54
CA LYS A 4 -13.03 41.03 8.41
C LYS A 4 -12.40 40.01 7.46
N VAL A 5 -11.07 39.98 7.38
CA VAL A 5 -10.37 38.87 6.74
C VAL A 5 -10.68 37.64 7.57
N LEU A 6 -11.41 36.76 6.91
CA LEU A 6 -12.05 35.56 7.42
C LEU A 6 -10.97 34.62 7.97
N THR A 7 -11.15 34.21 9.22
CA THR A 7 -10.48 33.09 9.87
C THR A 7 -10.47 31.87 8.94
N LEU A 8 -9.31 31.54 8.33
CA LEU A 8 -9.12 30.26 7.64
C LEU A 8 -8.40 29.31 8.60
N PHE A 9 -9.21 28.75 9.50
CA PHE A 9 -9.13 27.37 10.00
C PHE A 9 -7.71 26.80 10.27
N MET A 10 -7.24 27.01 11.50
CA MET A 10 -6.47 25.97 12.21
C MET A 10 -7.27 24.66 12.18
N LEU A 11 -6.59 23.51 12.09
CA LEU A 11 -7.08 22.13 11.82
C LEU A 11 -6.99 21.82 10.32
N LEU A 12 -6.02 21.07 9.79
CA LEU A 12 -5.79 19.68 10.14
C LEU A 12 -4.41 19.23 9.63
N LEU A 13 -3.32 19.79 10.18
CA LEU A 13 -2.03 19.10 10.22
C LEU A 13 -2.14 17.99 11.28
N THR A 14 -2.99 17.00 11.01
CA THR A 14 -2.89 15.68 11.64
C THR A 14 -1.67 15.02 11.04
N HIS A 15 -0.49 15.52 11.40
CA HIS A 15 0.72 14.72 11.58
C HIS A 15 0.58 13.84 12.84
N LEU A 16 -0.61 13.31 13.06
CA LEU A 16 -0.76 12.10 13.82
C LEU A 16 -0.67 11.02 12.77
N CYS A 17 0.44 10.28 12.83
CA CYS A 17 0.43 8.85 12.63
C CYS A 17 -0.63 8.26 13.60
N THR A 18 -1.92 8.52 13.36
CA THR A 18 -2.97 7.57 13.71
C THR A 18 -2.73 6.46 12.72
N GLN A 19 -1.87 5.51 13.06
CA GLN A 19 -2.02 4.19 12.47
C GLN A 19 -3.48 3.83 12.71
N PRO A 20 -4.31 3.65 11.66
CA PRO A 20 -5.64 3.15 11.89
C PRO A 20 -5.48 1.85 12.68
N LEU A 21 -6.01 1.83 13.91
CA LEU A 21 -6.04 0.64 14.78
C LEU A 21 -6.90 -0.50 14.18
N TRP A 22 -7.38 -0.31 12.94
CA TRP A 22 -8.28 -1.19 12.19
C TRP A 22 -7.76 -1.52 10.77
N ALA A 23 -6.56 -1.08 10.39
CA ALA A 23 -5.96 -1.60 9.17
C ALA A 23 -5.34 -2.96 9.49
N ASP A 24 -5.79 -3.98 8.77
CA ASP A 24 -5.25 -5.32 8.89
C ASP A 24 -3.96 -5.39 8.07
N ASN A 25 -2.85 -5.76 8.69
CA ASN A 25 -1.61 -6.03 7.97
C ASN A 25 -1.83 -7.25 7.06
N ILE A 26 -1.30 -7.16 5.84
CA ILE A 26 -1.31 -8.27 4.90
C ILE A 26 0.02 -8.98 5.05
N ASP A 27 -0.03 -10.22 5.50
CA ASP A 27 1.14 -11.09 5.52
C ASP A 27 1.57 -11.36 4.06
N ILE A 28 2.85 -11.10 3.77
CA ILE A 28 3.45 -11.29 2.44
C ILE A 28 4.51 -12.38 2.50
N GLU A 29 4.44 -13.30 1.54
CA GLU A 29 5.34 -14.44 1.41
C GLU A 29 5.95 -14.47 0.01
N GLY A 30 7.15 -15.02 -0.12
CA GLY A 30 7.83 -15.16 -1.41
C GLY A 30 9.32 -14.91 -1.29
N GLU A 31 9.94 -14.66 -2.43
CA GLU A 31 11.36 -14.38 -2.53
C GLU A 31 11.56 -12.87 -2.66
N TRP A 32 12.40 -12.31 -1.80
CA TRP A 32 12.86 -10.94 -1.89
C TRP A 32 14.34 -10.96 -1.56
N ASP A 33 15.15 -10.61 -2.56
CA ASP A 33 16.59 -10.83 -2.68
C ASP A 33 16.96 -12.26 -3.12
N ASP A 34 17.66 -12.42 -4.26
CA ASP A 34 18.15 -13.72 -4.73
C ASP A 34 19.69 -13.84 -4.85
N GLU A 35 20.50 -12.76 -4.89
CA GLU A 35 21.94 -12.92 -5.14
C GLU A 35 22.90 -11.88 -4.53
N TYR A 36 23.90 -12.46 -3.85
CA TYR A 36 25.32 -12.10 -3.83
C TYR A 36 25.76 -10.67 -3.46
N TYR A 37 26.30 -10.61 -2.23
CA TYR A 37 27.50 -9.87 -1.86
C TYR A 37 27.37 -8.33 -1.77
N ARG A 38 27.15 -7.86 -0.52
CA ARG A 38 27.48 -6.51 -0.02
C ARG A 38 26.80 -5.32 -0.71
N MET A 39 25.52 -5.43 -1.04
CA MET A 39 24.66 -4.25 -1.22
C MET A 39 23.67 -4.16 -0.05
N ILE A 40 23.33 -2.92 0.36
CA ILE A 40 22.19 -2.67 1.23
C ILE A 40 20.96 -2.89 0.33
N VAL A 41 20.30 -4.04 0.50
CA VAL A 41 19.08 -4.38 -0.24
C VAL A 41 17.93 -3.63 0.42
N PRO A 42 17.14 -2.83 -0.32
CA PRO A 42 15.93 -2.21 0.22
C PRO A 42 15.01 -3.25 0.83
N ALA A 43 14.51 -2.97 2.03
CA ALA A 43 13.52 -3.81 2.68
C ALA A 43 12.24 -3.89 1.82
N PRO A 44 11.56 -5.04 1.81
CA PRO A 44 10.26 -5.15 1.14
C PRO A 44 9.26 -4.17 1.78
N PRO A 45 8.30 -3.65 0.99
CA PRO A 45 7.26 -2.79 1.53
C PRO A 45 6.33 -3.58 2.45
N VAL A 46 5.68 -2.87 3.38
CA VAL A 46 4.65 -3.44 4.25
C VAL A 46 3.28 -3.12 3.66
N LEU A 47 2.41 -4.12 3.60
CA LEU A 47 1.05 -3.97 3.07
C LEU A 47 0.01 -3.99 4.19
N SER A 48 -1.04 -3.20 4.04
CA SER A 48 -2.20 -3.22 4.93
C SER A 48 -3.49 -2.92 4.18
N ILE A 49 -4.62 -3.45 4.64
CA ILE A 49 -5.95 -3.19 4.11
C ILE A 49 -6.84 -2.54 5.17
N ASP A 50 -7.48 -1.43 4.83
CA ASP A 50 -8.54 -0.81 5.64
C ASP A 50 -9.81 -0.69 4.80
N GLY A 51 -10.78 -1.57 5.07
CA GLY A 51 -11.96 -1.76 4.22
C GLY A 51 -11.57 -2.17 2.80
N ASN A 52 -11.59 -1.22 1.87
CA ASN A 52 -11.19 -1.40 0.47
C ASN A 52 -9.97 -0.55 0.07
N LEU A 53 -9.31 0.10 1.02
CA LEU A 53 -8.13 0.91 0.77
C LEU A 53 -6.88 0.08 1.06
N LEU A 54 -6.19 -0.34 0.00
CA LEU A 54 -4.90 -1.03 0.10
C LEU A 54 -3.80 0.02 0.28
N SER A 55 -3.03 -0.06 1.35
CA SER A 55 -1.87 0.80 1.60
C SER A 55 -0.58 0.02 1.46
N ILE A 56 0.37 0.61 0.76
CA ILE A 56 1.73 0.12 0.56
C ILE A 56 2.66 1.10 1.27
N HIS A 57 3.31 0.64 2.33
CA HIS A 57 4.27 1.43 3.09
C HIS A 57 5.70 1.06 2.69
N PHE A 58 6.43 2.01 2.13
CA PHE A 58 7.81 1.85 1.70
C PHE A 58 8.72 2.04 2.92
N ILE A 59 9.36 0.96 3.37
CA ILE A 59 10.33 1.03 4.48
C ILE A 59 11.59 1.77 4.02
N ASP A 60 12.11 1.35 2.86
CA ASP A 60 13.19 2.01 2.14
C ASP A 60 12.67 2.55 0.80
N ALA A 61 13.39 3.49 0.21
CA ALA A 61 13.08 3.99 -1.13
C ALA A 61 13.15 2.85 -2.16
N LEU A 62 12.09 2.73 -2.97
CA LEU A 62 11.94 1.68 -3.96
C LEU A 62 11.33 2.26 -5.23
N GLU A 63 11.89 1.89 -6.37
CA GLU A 63 11.39 2.29 -7.69
C GLU A 63 10.88 1.08 -8.45
N ASP A 64 9.93 1.31 -9.35
CA ASP A 64 9.45 0.31 -10.32
C ASP A 64 8.85 -0.96 -9.69
N LEU A 65 8.17 -0.83 -8.54
CA LEU A 65 7.42 -1.92 -7.93
C LEU A 65 6.12 -2.15 -8.71
N THR A 66 5.99 -3.29 -9.38
CA THR A 66 4.73 -3.68 -10.01
C THR A 66 3.80 -4.23 -8.94
N VAL A 67 2.59 -3.66 -8.85
CA VAL A 67 1.56 -4.06 -7.90
C VAL A 67 0.37 -4.57 -8.68
N GLN A 68 0.05 -5.85 -8.49
CA GLN A 68 -1.11 -6.48 -9.08
C GLN A 68 -2.06 -6.95 -7.97
N VAL A 69 -3.36 -6.67 -8.14
CA VAL A 69 -4.41 -7.23 -7.28
C VAL A 69 -5.31 -8.12 -8.12
N VAL A 70 -5.45 -9.36 -7.70
CA VAL A 70 -6.29 -10.38 -8.34
C VAL A 70 -7.33 -10.93 -7.37
N ASN A 71 -8.50 -11.29 -7.89
CA ASN A 71 -9.51 -12.00 -7.10
C ASN A 71 -9.29 -13.53 -7.11
N GLU A 72 -10.08 -14.27 -6.33
CA GLU A 72 -10.05 -15.75 -6.30
C GLU A 72 -10.27 -16.41 -7.67
N GLN A 73 -10.91 -15.74 -8.63
CA GLN A 73 -11.12 -16.26 -9.98
C GLN A 73 -9.97 -15.91 -10.94
N GLY A 74 -8.92 -15.24 -10.46
CA GLY A 74 -7.77 -14.81 -11.26
C GLY A 74 -8.02 -13.57 -12.12
N ALA A 75 -9.13 -12.84 -11.90
CA ALA A 75 -9.37 -11.57 -12.58
C ALA A 75 -8.52 -10.46 -11.95
N ILE A 76 -7.80 -9.72 -12.80
CA ILE A 76 -6.98 -8.58 -12.40
C ILE A 76 -7.88 -7.37 -12.17
N LEU A 77 -7.82 -6.81 -10.97
CA LEU A 77 -8.56 -5.62 -10.55
C LEU A 77 -7.69 -4.36 -10.55
N TYR A 78 -6.40 -4.54 -10.33
CA TYR A 78 -5.41 -3.47 -10.34
C TYR A 78 -4.08 -4.04 -10.85
N ASN A 79 -3.35 -3.27 -11.66
CA ASN A 79 -2.04 -3.63 -12.16
C ASN A 79 -1.29 -2.38 -12.64
N GLU A 80 -0.50 -1.79 -11.75
CA GLU A 80 0.25 -0.57 -12.03
C GLU A 80 1.65 -0.66 -11.44
N ILE A 81 2.52 0.24 -11.90
CA ILE A 81 3.87 0.41 -11.38
C ILE A 81 3.87 1.57 -10.39
N VAL A 82 4.47 1.36 -9.23
CA VAL A 82 4.50 2.31 -8.13
C VAL A 82 5.95 2.49 -7.66
N SER A 83 6.30 3.72 -7.32
CA SER A 83 7.58 4.06 -6.70
C SER A 83 7.29 4.88 -5.44
N GLY A 84 8.16 4.77 -4.44
CA GLY A 84 7.99 5.49 -3.17
C GLY A 84 9.31 5.74 -2.47
N GLU A 85 9.36 6.83 -1.71
CA GLU A 85 10.49 7.19 -0.87
C GLU A 85 10.45 6.46 0.48
N ALA A 86 11.57 6.44 1.20
CA ALA A 86 11.65 5.83 2.53
C ALA A 86 10.65 6.48 3.52
N GLY A 87 9.77 5.67 4.08
CA GLY A 87 8.70 6.08 4.99
C GLY A 87 7.44 6.59 4.30
N GLU A 88 7.40 6.64 2.97
CA GLU A 88 6.19 7.01 2.22
C GLU A 88 5.15 5.89 2.24
N SER A 89 3.87 6.27 2.12
CA SER A 89 2.79 5.32 1.90
C SER A 89 1.98 5.72 0.69
N VAL A 90 1.76 4.76 -0.21
CA VAL A 90 0.85 4.91 -1.34
C VAL A 90 -0.41 4.10 -1.05
N SER A 91 -1.57 4.72 -1.28
CA SER A 91 -2.87 4.06 -1.09
C SER A 91 -3.62 3.91 -2.40
N ILE A 92 -4.20 2.72 -2.59
CA ILE A 92 -4.95 2.31 -3.78
C ILE A 92 -6.37 1.98 -3.35
N SER A 93 -7.35 2.64 -3.97
CA SER A 93 -8.77 2.31 -3.74
C SER A 93 -9.20 1.10 -4.56
N LEU A 94 -9.77 0.10 -3.90
CA LEU A 94 -10.35 -1.09 -4.50
C LEU A 94 -11.89 -1.04 -4.47
N ASP A 95 -12.50 0.15 -4.61
CA ASP A 95 -13.96 0.37 -4.59
C ASP A 95 -14.77 -0.59 -5.50
N GLN A 96 -14.16 -1.06 -6.59
CA GLN A 96 -14.81 -1.94 -7.57
C GLN A 96 -14.68 -3.43 -7.24
N ALA A 97 -13.85 -3.81 -6.27
CA ALA A 97 -13.53 -5.21 -5.96
C ALA A 97 -14.71 -5.96 -5.30
N GLY A 98 -15.60 -5.24 -4.61
CA GLY A 98 -16.66 -5.85 -3.81
C GLY A 98 -16.12 -6.66 -2.62
N THR A 99 -16.99 -7.43 -1.98
CA THR A 99 -16.62 -8.34 -0.88
C THR A 99 -16.05 -9.64 -1.41
N GLY A 100 -14.94 -10.09 -0.85
CA GLY A 100 -14.30 -11.35 -1.25
C GLY A 100 -12.86 -11.47 -0.76
N ARG A 101 -12.22 -12.56 -1.16
CA ARG A 101 -10.78 -12.78 -0.95
C ARG A 101 -10.01 -12.36 -2.20
N PHE A 102 -8.88 -11.72 -1.97
CA PHE A 102 -8.01 -11.17 -2.99
C PHE A 102 -6.57 -11.51 -2.68
N TYR A 103 -5.75 -11.48 -3.72
CA TYR A 103 -4.32 -11.67 -3.62
C TYR A 103 -3.64 -10.44 -4.21
N VAL A 104 -2.66 -9.93 -3.49
CA VAL A 104 -1.76 -8.90 -4.00
C VAL A 104 -0.45 -9.58 -4.39
N VAL A 105 0.01 -9.31 -5.59
CA VAL A 105 1.30 -9.76 -6.10
C VAL A 105 2.16 -8.52 -6.29
N LEU A 106 3.29 -8.50 -5.61
CA LEU A 106 4.34 -7.50 -5.73
C LEU A 106 5.47 -8.11 -6.56
N GLU A 107 5.78 -7.50 -7.69
CA GLU A 107 6.88 -7.94 -8.54
C GLU A 107 7.89 -6.80 -8.71
N HIS A 108 9.15 -7.12 -8.46
CA HIS A 108 10.26 -6.19 -8.55
C HIS A 108 11.53 -6.94 -8.96
N ARG A 109 12.57 -6.23 -9.39
CA ARG A 109 13.86 -6.85 -9.73
C ARG A 109 14.51 -7.62 -8.58
N LEU A 110 14.11 -7.35 -7.34
CA LEU A 110 14.59 -8.05 -6.14
C LEU A 110 13.84 -9.36 -5.90
N GLY A 111 12.71 -9.59 -6.55
CA GLY A 111 11.93 -10.80 -6.37
C GLY A 111 10.42 -10.55 -6.43
N GLN A 112 9.66 -11.56 -6.00
CA GLN A 112 8.22 -11.56 -6.03
C GLN A 112 7.65 -11.94 -4.67
N LEU A 113 6.73 -11.12 -4.18
CA LEU A 113 6.00 -11.35 -2.94
C LEU A 113 4.51 -11.44 -3.23
N THR A 114 3.81 -12.32 -2.51
CA THR A 114 2.36 -12.49 -2.61
C THR A 114 1.75 -12.37 -1.22
N GLY A 115 0.66 -11.63 -1.11
CA GLY A 115 -0.12 -11.51 0.11
C GLY A 115 -1.59 -11.82 -0.14
N GLU A 116 -2.25 -12.33 0.89
CA GLU A 116 -3.68 -12.65 0.87
C GLU A 116 -4.44 -11.68 1.79
N PHE A 117 -5.58 -11.16 1.32
CA PHE A 117 -6.44 -10.32 2.14
C PHE A 117 -7.91 -10.49 1.78
N VAL A 118 -8.79 -10.03 2.67
CA VAL A 118 -10.24 -10.12 2.51
C VAL A 118 -10.83 -8.72 2.63
N ILE A 119 -11.64 -8.32 1.65
CA ILE A 119 -12.47 -7.13 1.74
C ILE A 119 -13.86 -7.58 2.19
N GLN A 120 -14.38 -6.95 3.25
CA GLN A 120 -15.75 -7.15 3.73
C GLN A 120 -16.53 -5.84 3.62
N ASN A 121 -17.68 -5.86 2.93
CA ASN A 121 -18.62 -4.75 3.00
C ASN A 121 -19.36 -4.86 4.33
N ASN A 122 -19.22 -3.84 5.18
CA ASN A 122 -20.07 -3.66 6.36
C ASN A 122 -21.52 -3.36 5.97
#